data_AF-A0A098S0P5-F1
#
_entry.id   AF-A0A098S0P5-F1
#
_cell.length_a   1.000
_cell.length_b   1.000
_cell.length_c   1.000
_cell.angle_alpha   90.00
_cell.angle_beta   90.00
_cell.angle_gamma   90.00
#
_symmetry.space_group_name_H-M   'P 1'
#
loop_
_entity.id
_entity.type
_entity.pdbx_description
1 polymer ?
#
loop_
_entity_poly.entity_id
_entity_poly.type
_entity_poly.pdbx_seq_one_letter_code
_entity_poly.pdbx_strand_id
1 'polypeptide(L)'
;MGFCVGGKWCRRQDCRKRCDGWFGTMGEIRDACRSACHNSTSFTKEEFLCSGDYIDQEYVIGRYKYDPCKDDDITLPGFLDPLNERERQEEQRQDMLPVYAGLGLLFFAALIVITIGR
;
A
#
# COMPACT_ATOMS: atom_id res chain seq x y z
N MET A 1 -9.36 -38.34 12.31
CA MET A 1 -10.01 -37.06 12.66
C MET A 1 -9.85 -36.89 14.16
N GLY A 2 -8.94 -36.01 14.58
CA GLY A 2 -8.54 -35.89 15.99
C GLY A 2 -9.67 -35.35 16.86
N PHE A 3 -10.00 -36.09 17.92
CA PHE A 3 -11.00 -35.71 18.91
C PHE A 3 -10.59 -34.42 19.63
N CYS A 4 -11.48 -33.43 19.61
CA CYS A 4 -11.34 -32.17 20.32
C CYS A 4 -11.42 -32.36 21.84
N VAL A 5 -10.32 -32.75 22.47
CA VAL A 5 -10.22 -32.81 23.93
C VAL A 5 -10.01 -31.38 24.46
N GLY A 6 -11.11 -30.75 24.89
CA GLY A 6 -11.11 -29.41 25.48
C GLY A 6 -11.30 -28.30 24.43
N GLY A 7 -12.50 -27.73 24.36
CA GLY A 7 -12.91 -26.79 23.31
C GLY A 7 -12.07 -25.52 23.12
N LYS A 8 -11.09 -25.22 24.00
CA LYS A 8 -10.11 -24.15 23.78
C LYS A 8 -9.05 -24.54 22.74
N TRP A 9 -8.58 -25.79 22.76
CA TRP A 9 -7.55 -26.27 21.85
C TRP A 9 -8.07 -26.34 20.41
N CYS A 10 -9.29 -26.82 20.22
CA CYS A 10 -9.92 -26.82 18.90
C CYS A 10 -10.24 -25.44 18.37
N ARG A 11 -10.72 -24.51 19.21
CA ARG A 11 -10.89 -23.10 18.81
C ARG A 11 -9.58 -22.47 18.35
N ARG A 12 -8.46 -22.78 19.01
CA ARG A 12 -7.14 -22.31 18.57
C ARG A 12 -6.73 -22.96 17.24
N GLN A 13 -6.99 -24.25 17.05
CA GLN A 13 -6.68 -24.93 15.79
C GLN A 13 -7.51 -24.39 14.62
N ASP A 14 -8.80 -24.14 14.82
CA ASP A 14 -9.68 -23.55 13.81
C ASP A 14 -9.28 -22.10 13.50
N CYS A 15 -8.87 -21.33 14.52
CA CYS A 15 -8.30 -20.00 14.33
C CYS A 15 -7.06 -20.05 13.42
N ARG A 16 -6.12 -20.97 13.68
CA ARG A 16 -4.91 -21.14 12.85
C ARG A 16 -5.25 -21.53 11.41
N LYS A 17 -6.24 -22.42 11.20
CA LYS A 17 -6.71 -22.78 9.86
C LYS A 17 -7.32 -21.59 9.12
N ARG A 18 -8.05 -20.70 9.80
CA ARG A 18 -8.55 -19.46 9.19
C ARG A 18 -7.41 -18.54 8.76
N CYS A 19 -6.39 -18.36 9.61
CA CYS A 19 -5.19 -17.60 9.25
C CYS A 19 -4.50 -18.15 7.99
N ASP A 20 -4.44 -19.48 7.86
CA ASP A 20 -3.89 -20.14 6.66
C ASP A 20 -4.72 -19.88 5.42
N GLY A 21 -6.05 -19.85 5.54
CA GLY A 21 -6.96 -19.51 4.45
C GLY A 21 -6.89 -18.03 4.05
N TRP A 22 -6.70 -17.11 5.00
CA TRP A 22 -6.64 -15.67 4.73
C TRP A 22 -5.29 -15.23 4.17
N PHE A 23 -4.20 -15.80 4.67
CA PHE A 23 -2.84 -15.31 4.46
C PHE A 23 -1.89 -16.39 3.90
N GLY A 24 -2.41 -17.39 3.19
CA GLY A 24 -1.63 -18.55 2.73
C GLY A 24 -0.34 -18.19 1.96
N THR A 25 -0.36 -17.09 1.20
CA THR A 25 0.78 -16.57 0.43
C THR A 25 1.64 -15.54 1.20
N MET A 26 1.17 -15.05 2.35
CA MET A 26 1.78 -13.98 3.14
C MET A 26 2.34 -14.57 4.44
N GLY A 27 3.51 -15.23 4.34
CA GLY A 27 4.07 -16.02 5.45
C GLY A 27 4.21 -15.26 6.77
N GLU A 28 4.72 -14.04 6.74
CA GLU A 28 4.92 -13.19 7.93
C GLU A 28 3.58 -12.83 8.61
N ILE A 29 2.58 -12.39 7.82
CA ILE A 29 1.24 -12.03 8.32
C ILE A 29 0.49 -13.27 8.84
N ARG A 30 0.63 -14.40 8.14
CA ARG A 30 0.06 -15.67 8.56
C ARG A 30 0.59 -16.11 9.91
N ASP A 31 1.90 -15.99 10.12
CA ASP A 31 2.54 -16.40 11.35
C ASP A 31 2.19 -15.45 12.51
N ALA A 32 2.05 -14.14 12.24
CA ALA A 32 1.49 -13.17 13.19
C ALA A 32 0.03 -13.52 13.57
N CYS A 33 -0.82 -13.84 12.60
CA CYS A 33 -2.22 -14.26 12.85
C CYS A 33 -2.29 -15.55 13.67
N ARG A 34 -1.43 -16.53 13.39
CA ARG A 34 -1.32 -17.77 14.18
C ARG A 34 -0.86 -17.51 15.60
N SER A 35 0.00 -16.52 15.82
CA SER A 35 0.41 -16.06 17.14
C SER A 35 -0.75 -15.40 17.87
N ALA A 36 -1.52 -14.54 17.22
CA ALA A 36 -2.72 -13.89 17.79
C ALA A 36 -3.77 -14.90 18.27
N CYS A 37 -3.92 -16.04 17.58
CA CYS A 37 -4.76 -17.17 18.01
C CYS A 37 -4.39 -17.72 19.40
N HIS A 38 -3.25 -17.30 19.98
CA HIS A 38 -2.93 -17.64 21.36
C HIS A 38 -3.75 -16.87 22.39
N ASN A 39 -4.04 -15.60 22.10
CA ASN A 39 -4.67 -14.68 23.05
C ASN A 39 -6.16 -14.53 22.78
N SER A 40 -6.54 -14.38 21.51
CA SER A 40 -7.92 -14.28 21.06
C SER A 40 -8.16 -15.26 19.93
N THR A 41 -9.35 -15.87 19.85
CA THR A 41 -9.72 -16.75 18.73
C THR A 41 -10.96 -16.25 17.98
N SER A 42 -11.57 -15.17 18.42
CA SER A 42 -12.85 -14.67 17.90
C SER A 42 -12.72 -13.55 16.88
N PHE A 43 -11.50 -13.05 16.63
CA PHE A 43 -11.29 -11.95 15.70
C PHE A 43 -11.62 -12.32 14.25
N THR A 44 -12.02 -11.31 13.47
CA THR A 44 -12.21 -11.41 12.01
C THR A 44 -10.94 -11.06 11.25
N LYS A 45 -10.94 -11.27 9.93
CA LYS A 45 -9.78 -10.92 9.08
C LYS A 45 -9.54 -9.42 9.09
N GLU A 46 -10.63 -8.66 9.03
CA GLU A 46 -10.65 -7.20 8.99
C GLU A 46 -10.17 -6.63 10.33
N GLU A 47 -10.68 -7.16 11.45
CA GLU A 47 -10.23 -6.78 12.80
C GLU A 47 -8.73 -7.05 12.98
N PHE A 48 -8.23 -8.20 12.50
CA PHE A 48 -6.80 -8.51 12.57
C PHE A 48 -5.92 -7.54 11.77
N LEU A 49 -6.38 -7.08 10.60
CA LEU A 49 -5.58 -6.23 9.72
C LEU A 49 -5.72 -4.74 10.02
N CYS A 50 -6.86 -4.31 10.55
CA CYS A 50 -7.24 -2.90 10.64
C CYS A 50 -7.38 -2.38 12.08
N SER A 51 -7.47 -3.24 13.11
CA SER A 51 -7.65 -2.72 14.47
C SER A 51 -6.38 -2.09 15.06
N GLY A 52 -5.20 -2.37 14.49
CA GLY A 52 -3.90 -1.99 15.06
C GLY A 52 -3.49 -2.79 16.30
N ASP A 53 -4.36 -3.65 16.84
CA ASP A 53 -4.06 -4.43 18.06
C ASP A 53 -3.15 -5.64 17.79
N TYR A 54 -3.10 -6.09 16.53
CA TYR A 54 -2.43 -7.34 16.16
C TYR A 54 -1.26 -7.14 15.20
N ILE A 55 -1.39 -6.20 14.26
CA ILE A 55 -0.36 -5.89 13.27
C ILE A 55 -0.47 -4.43 12.86
N ASP A 56 0.67 -3.79 12.63
CA ASP A 56 0.72 -2.43 12.11
C ASP A 56 0.31 -2.42 10.64
N GLN A 57 -0.70 -1.62 10.30
CA GLN A 57 -1.19 -1.45 8.93
C GLN A 57 -0.07 -0.95 8.00
N GLU A 58 0.79 -0.05 8.49
CA GLU A 58 1.96 0.47 7.76
C GLU A 58 2.94 -0.63 7.34
N TYR A 59 3.14 -1.64 8.20
CA TYR A 59 4.00 -2.77 7.87
C TYR A 59 3.42 -3.61 6.73
N VAL A 60 2.11 -3.85 6.76
CA VAL A 60 1.39 -4.60 5.72
C VAL A 60 1.45 -3.84 4.39
N ILE A 61 1.13 -2.54 4.41
CA ILE A 61 1.19 -1.65 3.25
C ILE A 61 2.62 -1.60 2.69
N GLY A 62 3.62 -1.39 3.54
CA GLY A 62 5.01 -1.27 3.14
C GLY A 62 5.55 -2.54 2.49
N ARG A 63 5.22 -3.70 3.06
CA ARG A 63 5.73 -5.02 2.65
C ARG A 63 5.00 -5.61 1.44
N TYR A 64 3.68 -5.50 1.41
CA TYR A 64 2.83 -6.16 0.41
C TYR A 64 2.20 -5.19 -0.59
N LYS A 65 2.44 -3.87 -0.46
CA LYS A 65 1.99 -2.82 -1.39
C LYS A 65 0.48 -2.83 -1.65
N TYR A 66 -0.31 -3.30 -0.69
CA TYR A 66 -1.76 -3.27 -0.75
C TYR A 66 -2.31 -2.64 0.52
N ASP A 67 -3.43 -1.95 0.39
CA ASP A 67 -4.17 -1.40 1.52
C ASP A 67 -5.19 -2.43 2.02
N PRO A 68 -5.03 -2.97 3.24
CA PRO A 68 -6.00 -3.91 3.79
C PRO A 68 -7.30 -3.25 4.27
N CYS A 69 -7.33 -1.93 4.48
CA CYS A 69 -8.40 -1.24 5.20
C CYS A 69 -8.97 -0.15 4.31
N LYS A 70 -10.12 -0.43 3.68
CA LYS A 70 -10.66 0.39 2.59
C LYS A 70 -11.22 1.76 3.02
N ASP A 71 -11.40 1.97 4.32
CA ASP A 71 -12.08 3.13 4.91
C ASP A 71 -11.25 3.84 6.00
N ASP A 72 -9.95 3.56 6.11
CA ASP A 72 -9.05 4.21 7.08
C ASP A 72 -8.27 5.39 6.49
N ASP A 73 -7.85 6.31 7.36
CA ASP A 73 -7.07 7.51 6.99
C ASP A 73 -5.70 7.16 6.35
N ILE A 74 -5.17 5.97 6.62
CA ILE A 74 -3.90 5.49 6.07
C ILE A 74 -4.11 4.84 4.71
N THR A 75 -4.16 5.67 3.67
CA THR A 75 -4.28 5.19 2.29
C THR A 75 -2.91 4.86 1.68
N LEU A 76 -2.84 3.82 0.83
CA LEU A 76 -1.64 3.46 0.07
C LEU A 76 -0.95 4.65 -0.66
N PRO A 77 -1.68 5.61 -1.28
CA PRO A 77 -1.07 6.81 -1.86
C PRO A 77 -0.40 7.70 -0.82
N GLY A 78 -1.03 7.92 0.34
CA GLY A 78 -0.47 8.72 1.44
C GLY A 78 0.76 8.08 2.08
N PHE A 79 0.84 6.74 2.09
CA PHE A 79 2.04 6.02 2.54
C PHE A 79 3.19 6.09 1.53
N LEU A 80 2.90 6.03 0.23
CA LEU A 80 3.92 6.05 -0.83
C LEU A 80 4.42 7.45 -1.17
N ASP A 81 3.63 8.50 -0.90
CA ASP A 81 4.00 9.90 -1.11
C ASP A 81 3.55 10.78 0.08
N PRO A 82 4.15 10.61 1.28
CA PRO A 82 3.74 11.32 2.49
C PRO A 82 3.99 12.84 2.42
N LEU A 83 4.78 13.30 1.46
CA LEU A 83 5.12 14.71 1.23
C LEU A 83 4.30 15.36 0.11
N ASN A 84 3.45 14.57 -0.56
CA ASN A 84 2.68 14.97 -1.73
C ASN A 84 3.57 15.59 -2.82
N GLU A 85 4.72 14.97 -3.07
CA GLU A 85 5.70 15.47 -4.04
C GLU A 85 5.22 15.33 -5.48
N ARG A 86 4.39 14.31 -5.77
CA ARG A 86 3.83 14.11 -7.11
C ARG A 86 2.89 15.24 -7.54
N GLU A 87 1.97 15.68 -6.67
CA GLU A 87 1.09 16.82 -7.02
C GLU A 87 1.91 18.10 -7.22
N ARG A 88 2.91 18.38 -6.37
CA ARG A 88 3.80 19.54 -6.56
C ARG A 88 4.62 19.47 -7.85
N GLN A 89 5.08 18.27 -8.24
CA GLN A 89 5.79 18.09 -9.51
C GLN A 89 4.87 18.26 -10.72
N GLU A 90 3.61 17.82 -10.63
CA GLU A 90 2.62 18.04 -11.68
C GLU A 90 2.23 19.52 -11.79
N GLU A 91 2.05 20.23 -10.68
CA GLU A 91 1.86 21.68 -10.64
C GLU A 91 3.05 22.44 -11.25
N GLN A 92 4.28 22.15 -10.80
CA GLN A 92 5.49 22.78 -11.36
C GLN A 92 5.66 22.47 -12.86
N ARG A 93 5.30 21.27 -13.30
CA ARG A 93 5.39 20.89 -14.71
C ARG A 93 4.35 21.62 -15.55
N GLN A 94 3.13 21.83 -15.03
CA GLN A 94 2.10 22.63 -15.70
C GLN A 94 2.50 24.11 -15.82
N ASP A 95 3.09 24.68 -14.77
CA ASP A 95 3.58 26.07 -14.79
C ASP A 95 4.76 26.29 -15.75
N MET A 96 5.63 25.29 -15.94
CA MET A 96 6.78 25.41 -16.84
C MET A 96 6.49 25.09 -18.32
N LEU A 97 5.37 24.43 -18.65
CA LEU A 97 4.96 24.16 -20.04
C LEU A 97 4.98 25.40 -20.96
N PRO A 98 4.41 26.57 -20.58
CA PRO A 98 4.44 27.75 -21.45
C PRO A 98 5.86 28.29 -21.68
N VAL A 99 6.75 28.16 -20.70
CA VAL A 99 8.15 28.62 -20.80
C VAL A 99 8.93 27.75 -21.79
N TYR A 100 8.79 26.42 -21.70
CA TYR A 100 9.44 25.51 -22.65
C TYR A 100 8.89 25.63 -24.07
N ALA A 101 7.57 25.84 -24.22
CA ALA A 101 6.95 26.08 -25.52
C ALA A 101 7.47 27.37 -26.18
N GLY A 102 7.62 28.45 -25.41
CA GLY A 102 8.17 29.73 -25.89
C GLY A 102 9.64 29.62 -26.30
N LEU A 103 10.47 28.95 -25.50
CA LEU A 103 11.89 28.71 -25.82
C LEU A 103 12.06 27.87 -27.09
N GLY A 104 11.24 26.83 -27.27
CA GLY A 104 11.27 26.01 -28.47
C GLY A 104 10.96 26.83 -29.74
N LEU A 105 9.93 27.67 -29.69
CA LEU A 105 9.54 28.53 -30.82
C LEU A 105 10.64 29.52 -31.21
N LEU A 106 11.28 30.16 -30.23
CA LEU A 106 12.40 31.07 -30.46
C LEU A 106 13.61 30.35 -31.07
N PHE A 107 13.90 29.14 -30.61
CA PHE A 107 14.99 28.33 -31.14
C PHE A 107 14.74 27.94 -32.62
N PHE A 108 13.53 27.51 -32.95
CA PHE A 108 13.16 27.22 -34.35
C PHE A 108 13.19 28.47 -35.23
N ALA A 109 12.70 29.62 -34.76
CA ALA A 109 12.77 30.88 -35.50
C ALA A 109 14.22 31.29 -35.78
N ALA A 110 15.12 31.16 -34.78
CA ALA A 110 16.54 31.44 -34.94
C ALA A 110 17.20 30.50 -35.97
N LEU A 111 16.89 29.20 -35.93
CA LEU A 111 17.40 28.23 -36.91
C LEU A 111 16.93 28.53 -38.35
N ILE A 112 15.68 28.96 -38.51
CA ILE A 112 15.13 29.33 -39.82
C ILE A 112 15.83 30.58 -40.37
N VAL A 113 16.05 31.60 -39.54
CA VAL A 113 16.79 32.81 -39.94
C VAL A 113 18.22 32.48 -40.34
N ILE A 114 18.89 31.59 -39.62
CA ILE A 114 20.27 31.18 -39.93
C ILE A 114 20.36 30.35 -41.22
N THR A 115 19.35 29.51 -41.52
CA THR A 115 19.34 28.68 -42.72
C THR A 115 18.88 29.42 -43.99
N ILE A 116 18.00 30.41 -43.88
CA ILE A 116 17.54 31.23 -45.01
C ILE A 116 18.45 32.44 -45.26
N GLY A 117 19.08 32.98 -44.20
CA GLY A 117 19.98 34.14 -44.28
C GLY A 117 21.43 33.80 -44.68
N ARG A 118 21.70 32.56 -45.07
CA ARG A 118 23.00 32.05 -45.50
C ARG A 118 22.94 31.66 -46.97
#